data_AF-A0A1U8C6F5-F1
#
_entry.id   AF-A0A1U8C6F5-F1
#
_cell.length_a   1.000
_cell.length_b   1.000
_cell.length_c   1.000
_cell.angle_alpha   90.00
_cell.angle_beta   90.00
_cell.angle_gamma   90.00
#
_symmetry.space_group_name_H-M   'P 1'
#
loop_
_entity.id
_entity.type
_entity.pdbx_description
1 polymer ?
#
loop_
_entity_poly.entity_id
_entity_poly.type
_entity_poly.pdbx_seq_one_letter_code
_entity_poly.pdbx_strand_id
1 'polypeptide(L)'
;MFGWNNLSQVQQAWELNGSVGEPVIKCEFEKVISMEYMVYFNFFVWVLPPLLLMVLIYLEVFYLIRKQLNKKVSASSGDPQKYYGKELKIAKSLALILFLFALSWLPLHILNCITLFCPACRKPSILIYIAIFLTHGNSAMNPIVYAFRIHKFRVTFLKIWNDHFRCQPKPPMDDDLPEEKADD
;
A
#
# COMPACT_ATOMS: atom_id res chain seq x y z
N MET A 1 21.28 -1.33 21.39
CA MET A 1 20.56 -0.28 20.62
C MET A 1 20.43 -0.80 19.21
N PHE A 2 19.21 -0.93 18.67
CA PHE A 2 19.00 -1.55 17.35
C PHE A 2 19.80 -0.83 16.27
N GLY A 3 20.95 -1.41 15.89
CA GLY A 3 21.80 -0.89 14.84
C GLY A 3 21.10 -1.05 13.51
N TRP A 4 20.79 0.08 12.86
CA TRP A 4 20.25 0.13 11.50
C TRP A 4 21.18 -0.48 10.43
N ASN A 5 22.49 -0.52 10.72
CA ASN A 5 23.51 -1.03 9.82
C ASN A 5 24.36 -2.13 10.50
N ASN A 6 24.95 -2.99 9.67
CA ASN A 6 25.83 -4.08 10.12
C ASN A 6 27.32 -3.68 10.07
N LEU A 7 27.64 -2.38 10.08
CA LEU A 7 29.02 -1.92 9.87
C LEU A 7 30.00 -2.53 10.88
N SER A 8 29.60 -2.60 12.15
CA SER A 8 30.42 -3.20 13.22
C SER A 8 30.69 -4.69 12.99
N GLN A 9 29.69 -5.45 12.53
CA GLN A 9 29.85 -6.87 12.20
C GLN A 9 30.77 -7.07 11.00
N VAL A 10 30.61 -6.22 9.98
CA VAL A 10 31.47 -6.23 8.78
C VAL A 10 32.91 -5.89 9.14
N GLN A 11 33.13 -4.88 9.99
CA GLN A 11 34.45 -4.48 10.46
C GLN A 11 35.14 -5.63 11.21
N GLN A 12 34.44 -6.28 12.13
CA GLN A 12 34.99 -7.42 12.88
C GLN A 12 35.33 -8.60 11.96
N ALA A 13 34.46 -8.94 11.01
CA ALA A 13 34.74 -10.01 10.05
C ALA A 13 35.92 -9.69 9.11
N TRP A 14 36.10 -8.41 8.77
CA TRP A 14 37.22 -7.93 7.96
C TRP A 14 38.55 -8.03 8.70
N GLU A 15 38.57 -7.60 9.96
CA GLU A 15 39.75 -7.71 10.84
C GLU A 15 40.12 -9.19 11.10
N LEU A 16 39.14 -10.07 11.32
CA LEU A 16 39.36 -11.52 11.49
C LEU A 16 39.95 -12.20 10.25
N ASN A 17 39.69 -11.67 9.05
CA ASN A 17 40.31 -12.15 7.81
C ASN A 17 41.74 -11.62 7.60
N GLY A 18 42.33 -10.93 8.59
CA GLY A 18 43.69 -10.39 8.52
C GLY A 18 43.84 -9.21 7.56
N SER A 19 42.73 -8.57 7.19
CA SER A 19 42.72 -7.42 6.28
C SER A 19 42.96 -6.12 7.05
N VAL A 20 43.79 -5.22 6.52
CA VAL A 20 44.18 -3.95 7.16
C VAL A 20 43.54 -2.78 6.40
N GLY A 21 42.98 -1.82 7.15
CA GLY A 21 42.29 -0.65 6.58
C GLY A 21 40.77 -0.81 6.56
N GLU A 22 40.07 0.15 5.94
CA GLU A 22 38.61 0.14 5.91
C GLU A 22 38.03 -1.05 5.13
N PRO A 23 36.92 -1.65 5.59
CA PRO A 23 36.34 -2.82 4.95
C PRO A 23 35.76 -2.48 3.58
N VAL A 24 36.34 -3.05 2.53
CA VAL A 24 35.82 -2.96 1.15
C VAL A 24 34.85 -4.12 0.92
N ILE A 25 33.55 -3.82 0.88
CA ILE A 25 32.49 -4.80 0.67
C ILE A 25 31.71 -4.53 -0.61
N LYS A 26 31.27 -5.61 -1.27
CA LYS A 26 30.24 -5.52 -2.30
C LYS A 26 28.94 -5.03 -1.67
N CYS A 27 28.39 -3.93 -2.20
CA CYS A 27 27.15 -3.32 -1.71
C CYS A 27 25.95 -4.21 -2.01
N GLU A 28 25.58 -5.04 -1.06
CA GLU A 28 24.37 -5.85 -1.09
C GLU A 28 23.50 -5.49 0.12
N PHE A 29 22.21 -5.24 -0.10
CA PHE A 29 21.29 -4.73 0.91
C PHE A 29 21.28 -5.59 2.18
N GLU A 30 21.25 -6.92 2.03
CA GLU A 30 21.24 -7.86 3.16
C GLU A 30 22.53 -7.82 4.00
N LYS A 31 23.64 -7.36 3.40
CA LYS A 31 24.94 -7.27 4.06
C LYS A 31 25.11 -5.98 4.85
N VAL A 32 24.58 -4.86 4.32
CA VAL A 32 24.76 -3.53 4.92
C VAL A 32 23.69 -3.18 5.95
N ILE A 33 22.46 -3.67 5.76
CA ILE A 33 21.32 -3.37 6.62
C ILE A 33 21.00 -4.54 7.55
N SER A 34 20.66 -4.21 8.79
CA SER A 34 20.24 -5.19 9.77
C SER A 34 18.84 -5.73 9.45
N MET A 35 18.73 -7.06 9.32
CA MET A 35 17.44 -7.74 9.16
C MET A 35 16.58 -7.63 10.41
N GLU A 36 17.19 -7.57 11.60
CA GLU A 36 16.46 -7.34 12.85
C GLU A 36 15.76 -5.99 12.84
N TYR A 37 16.44 -4.94 12.36
CA TYR A 37 15.83 -3.62 12.21
C TYR A 37 14.67 -3.64 11.21
N MET A 38 14.87 -4.25 10.04
CA MET A 38 13.85 -4.32 8.99
C MET A 38 12.63 -5.16 9.39
N VAL A 39 12.80 -6.18 10.23
CA VAL A 39 11.69 -7.03 10.70
C VAL A 39 11.03 -6.43 11.93
N TYR A 40 11.77 -6.25 13.02
CA TYR A 40 11.16 -5.84 14.29
C TYR A 40 10.69 -4.39 14.28
N PHE A 41 11.55 -3.46 13.87
CA PHE A 41 11.17 -2.05 13.89
C PHE A 41 10.28 -1.72 12.70
N ASN A 42 10.67 -2.04 11.47
CA ASN A 42 9.88 -1.65 10.31
C ASN A 42 8.60 -2.49 10.15
N PHE A 43 8.70 -3.82 10.07
CA PHE A 43 7.51 -4.64 9.81
C PHE A 43 6.55 -4.70 11.01
N PHE A 44 7.02 -5.06 12.21
CA PHE A 44 6.12 -5.24 13.36
C PHE A 44 5.58 -3.94 13.97
N VAL A 45 6.33 -2.82 13.92
CA VAL A 45 5.85 -1.55 14.49
C VAL A 45 5.14 -0.68 13.45
N TRP A 46 5.64 -0.62 12.22
CA TRP A 46 5.11 0.35 11.23
C TRP A 46 4.20 -0.25 10.16
N VAL A 47 4.38 -1.52 9.80
CA VAL A 47 3.59 -2.14 8.72
C VAL A 47 2.41 -2.95 9.26
N LEU A 48 2.66 -3.79 10.26
CA LEU A 48 1.67 -4.70 10.80
C LEU A 48 0.50 -3.99 11.51
N PRO A 49 0.70 -2.98 12.38
CA PRO A 49 -0.42 -2.38 13.10
C PRO A 49 -1.42 -1.64 12.21
N PRO A 50 -1.00 -0.82 11.22
CA PRO A 50 -1.92 -0.25 10.25
C PRO A 50 -2.68 -1.34 9.48
N LEU A 51 -1.99 -2.41 9.06
CA LEU A 51 -2.63 -3.50 8.33
C LEU A 51 -3.70 -4.21 9.16
N LEU A 52 -3.43 -4.49 10.43
CA LEU A 52 -4.41 -5.08 11.36
C LEU A 52 -5.60 -4.15 11.60
N LEU A 53 -5.34 -2.86 11.83
CA LEU A 53 -6.40 -1.87 12.00
C LEU A 53 -7.31 -1.81 10.77
N MET A 54 -6.73 -1.84 9.56
CA MET A 54 -7.51 -1.87 8.33
C MET A 54 -8.40 -3.12 8.27
N VAL A 55 -7.85 -4.30 8.56
CA VAL A 55 -8.63 -5.55 8.56
C VAL A 55 -9.78 -5.48 9.57
N LEU A 56 -9.54 -4.99 10.79
CA LEU A 56 -10.58 -4.85 11.81
C LEU A 56 -11.70 -3.92 11.36
N ILE A 57 -11.36 -2.72 10.87
CA ILE A 57 -12.35 -1.77 10.35
C ILE A 57 -13.17 -2.41 9.22
N TYR A 58 -12.55 -3.18 8.32
CA TYR A 58 -13.30 -3.85 7.25
C TYR A 58 -14.21 -4.96 7.72
N LEU A 59 -13.79 -5.75 8.71
CA LEU A 59 -14.63 -6.78 9.31
C LEU A 59 -15.84 -6.15 10.00
N GLU A 60 -15.65 -5.05 10.73
CA GLU A 60 -16.76 -4.30 11.34
C GLU A 60 -17.71 -3.75 10.27
N VAL A 61 -17.18 -3.11 9.23
CA VAL A 61 -17.97 -2.59 8.12
C VAL A 61 -18.75 -3.71 7.43
N PHE A 62 -18.11 -4.83 7.12
CA PHE A 62 -18.75 -5.99 6.50
C PHE A 62 -19.84 -6.60 7.39
N TYR A 63 -19.57 -6.70 8.68
CA TYR A 63 -20.52 -7.20 9.66
C TYR A 63 -21.73 -6.27 9.79
N LEU A 64 -21.51 -4.95 9.86
CA LEU A 64 -22.58 -3.94 9.87
C LEU A 64 -23.46 -4.07 8.61
N ILE A 65 -22.87 -4.21 7.43
CA ILE A 65 -23.63 -4.39 6.18
C ILE A 65 -24.46 -5.67 6.23
N ARG A 66 -23.88 -6.81 6.62
CA ARG A 66 -24.61 -8.09 6.68
C ARG A 66 -25.73 -8.05 7.71
N LYS A 67 -25.49 -7.45 8.88
CA LYS A 67 -26.50 -7.28 9.92
C LYS A 67 -27.66 -6.41 9.44
N GLN A 68 -27.36 -5.33 8.71
CA GLN A 68 -28.37 -4.45 8.13
C GLN A 68 -29.14 -5.14 6.99
N LEU A 69 -28.47 -5.89 6.12
CA LEU A 69 -29.12 -6.71 5.08
C LEU A 69 -30.08 -7.74 5.69
N ASN A 70 -29.63 -8.47 6.72
CA ASN A 70 -30.46 -9.47 7.41
C ASN A 70 -31.65 -8.84 8.15
N LYS A 71 -31.49 -7.65 8.77
CA LYS A 71 -32.62 -6.92 9.37
C LYS A 71 -33.64 -6.44 8.33
N LYS A 72 -33.18 -6.07 7.13
CA LYS A 72 -34.05 -5.52 6.07
C LYS A 72 -34.88 -6.58 5.34
N VAL A 73 -34.45 -7.84 5.33
CA VAL A 73 -35.30 -8.98 4.89
C VAL A 73 -36.56 -9.11 5.77
N SER A 74 -36.54 -8.55 6.99
CA SER A 74 -37.67 -8.59 7.93
C SER A 74 -38.43 -7.25 8.08
N ALA A 75 -37.95 -6.14 7.51
CA ALA A 75 -38.56 -4.81 7.68
C ALA A 75 -38.50 -3.99 6.37
N SER A 76 -39.64 -3.94 5.68
CA SER A 76 -39.92 -3.00 4.58
C SER A 76 -40.12 -1.60 5.17
N SER A 77 -39.11 -0.72 5.12
CA SER A 77 -39.27 0.76 5.14
C SER A 77 -37.94 1.51 5.18
N GLY A 78 -37.91 2.64 4.47
CA GLY A 78 -37.04 3.78 4.76
C GLY A 78 -35.64 3.77 4.14
N ASP A 79 -35.21 4.95 3.67
CA ASP A 79 -34.11 5.18 2.73
C ASP A 79 -32.84 5.80 3.37
N PRO A 80 -32.19 5.21 4.41
CA PRO A 80 -30.83 5.60 4.81
C PRO A 80 -29.74 4.97 3.92
N GLN A 81 -30.13 4.14 2.95
CA GLN A 81 -29.23 3.31 2.13
C GLN A 81 -28.39 4.13 1.15
N LYS A 82 -28.90 5.27 0.67
CA LYS A 82 -28.21 6.09 -0.32
C LYS A 82 -27.01 6.87 0.25
N TYR A 83 -27.12 7.36 1.50
CA TYR A 83 -26.03 8.02 2.21
C TYR A 83 -24.98 7.02 2.70
N TYR A 84 -25.40 5.95 3.38
CA TYR A 84 -24.47 4.89 3.83
C TYR A 84 -23.75 4.20 2.68
N GLY A 85 -24.43 3.99 1.55
CA GLY A 85 -23.82 3.39 0.36
C GLY A 85 -22.70 4.22 -0.26
N LYS A 86 -22.79 5.56 -0.18
CA LYS A 86 -21.74 6.48 -0.66
C LYS A 86 -20.52 6.43 0.25
N GLU A 87 -20.71 6.60 1.56
CA GLU A 87 -19.62 6.53 2.56
C GLU A 87 -18.94 5.16 2.53
N LEU A 88 -19.73 4.09 2.43
CA LEU A 88 -19.21 2.74 2.32
C LEU A 88 -18.39 2.53 1.04
N LYS A 89 -18.83 3.11 -0.08
CA LYS A 89 -18.10 3.01 -1.35
C LYS A 89 -16.74 3.71 -1.26
N ILE A 90 -16.66 4.83 -0.53
CA ILE A 90 -15.41 5.53 -0.24
C ILE A 90 -14.51 4.67 0.67
N ALA A 91 -15.04 4.12 1.75
CA ALA A 91 -14.31 3.24 2.67
C ALA A 91 -13.81 1.95 1.98
N LYS A 92 -14.61 1.34 1.10
CA LYS A 92 -14.24 0.16 0.30
C LYS A 92 -13.15 0.50 -0.73
N SER A 93 -13.19 1.69 -1.31
CA SER A 93 -12.14 2.17 -2.21
C SER A 93 -10.83 2.39 -1.47
N LEU A 94 -10.88 3.04 -0.30
CA LEU A 94 -9.76 3.16 0.65
C LEU A 94 -9.17 1.79 1.02
N ALA A 95 -10.03 0.78 1.18
CA ALA A 95 -9.65 -0.60 1.48
C ALA A 95 -8.74 -1.18 0.43
N LEU A 96 -9.22 -1.08 -0.81
CA LEU A 96 -8.57 -1.69 -1.95
C LEU A 96 -7.17 -1.11 -2.11
N ILE A 97 -7.02 0.19 -1.88
CA ILE A 97 -5.74 0.90 -1.97
C ILE A 97 -4.78 0.41 -0.91
N LEU A 98 -5.23 0.39 0.35
CA LEU A 98 -4.38 -0.02 1.47
C LEU A 98 -4.06 -1.51 1.40
N PHE A 99 -4.96 -2.32 0.85
CA PHE A 99 -4.71 -3.72 0.53
C PHE A 99 -3.70 -3.89 -0.61
N LEU A 100 -3.77 -3.10 -1.68
CA LEU A 100 -2.78 -3.11 -2.77
C LEU A 100 -1.40 -2.64 -2.27
N PHE A 101 -1.38 -1.64 -1.39
CA PHE A 101 -0.17 -1.22 -0.69
C PHE A 101 0.38 -2.36 0.17
N ALA A 102 -0.46 -3.03 0.96
CA ALA A 102 -0.03 -4.20 1.72
C ALA A 102 0.53 -5.31 0.80
N LEU A 103 -0.17 -5.67 -0.29
CA LEU A 103 0.26 -6.72 -1.22
C LEU A 103 1.58 -6.43 -1.93
N SER A 104 1.93 -5.16 -2.16
CA SER A 104 3.20 -4.80 -2.79
C SER A 104 4.40 -4.86 -1.84
N TRP A 105 4.17 -4.70 -0.54
CA TRP A 105 5.23 -4.70 0.48
C TRP A 105 5.35 -6.02 1.23
N LEU A 106 4.23 -6.73 1.44
CA LEU A 106 4.14 -7.94 2.23
C LEU A 106 5.06 -9.08 1.73
N PRO A 107 5.21 -9.33 0.40
CA PRO A 107 6.16 -10.33 -0.09
C PRO A 107 7.61 -10.06 0.34
N LEU A 108 8.04 -8.79 0.30
CA LEU A 108 9.38 -8.40 0.70
C LEU A 108 9.57 -8.56 2.22
N HIS A 109 8.60 -8.13 3.03
CA HIS A 109 8.67 -8.31 4.47
C HIS A 109 8.68 -9.78 4.89
N ILE A 110 7.90 -10.63 4.22
CA ILE A 110 7.91 -12.08 4.47
C ILE A 110 9.29 -12.65 4.17
N LEU A 111 9.91 -12.28 3.05
CA LEU A 111 11.27 -12.73 2.72
C LEU A 111 12.30 -12.25 3.75
N ASN A 112 12.18 -11.02 4.24
CA ASN A 112 13.04 -10.50 5.30
C ASN A 112 12.85 -11.27 6.62
N CYS A 113 11.60 -11.60 6.99
CA CYS A 113 11.30 -12.46 8.13
C CYS A 113 11.90 -13.86 7.98
N ILE A 114 11.77 -14.49 6.81
CA ILE A 114 12.36 -15.81 6.55
C ILE A 114 13.88 -15.73 6.65
N THR A 115 14.49 -14.66 6.14
CA THR A 115 15.95 -14.46 6.21
C THR A 115 16.44 -14.35 7.64
N LEU A 116 15.65 -13.71 8.52
CA LEU A 116 15.99 -13.55 9.94
C LEU A 116 15.75 -14.83 10.75
N PHE A 117 14.57 -15.45 10.62
CA PHE A 117 14.18 -16.60 11.45
C PHE A 117 14.68 -17.94 10.92
N CYS A 118 14.99 -18.02 9.62
CA CYS A 118 15.54 -19.21 8.99
C CYS A 118 16.70 -18.86 8.05
N PRO A 119 17.88 -18.52 8.60
CA PRO A 119 19.07 -18.24 7.78
C PRO A 119 19.54 -19.45 6.96
N ALA A 120 19.16 -20.68 7.35
CA ALA A 120 19.43 -21.90 6.59
C ALA A 120 18.44 -22.15 5.42
N CYS A 121 17.32 -21.42 5.36
CA CYS A 121 16.33 -21.58 4.31
C CYS A 121 16.82 -20.98 3.00
N ARG A 122 16.96 -21.82 1.97
CA ARG A 122 17.41 -21.37 0.65
C ARG A 122 16.25 -20.71 -0.10
N LYS A 123 16.24 -19.38 -0.13
CA LYS A 123 15.31 -18.57 -0.92
C LYS A 123 15.85 -18.42 -2.37
N PRO A 124 15.09 -18.80 -3.40
CA PRO A 124 15.54 -18.61 -4.78
C PRO A 124 15.57 -17.12 -5.13
N SER A 125 16.63 -16.67 -5.80
CA SER A 125 16.85 -15.24 -6.12
C SER A 125 15.70 -14.61 -6.92
N ILE A 126 15.01 -15.41 -7.73
CA ILE A 126 13.83 -14.97 -8.49
C ILE A 126 12.72 -14.41 -7.58
N LEU A 127 12.50 -15.01 -6.40
CA LEU A 127 11.47 -14.53 -5.47
C LEU A 127 11.85 -13.19 -4.85
N ILE A 128 13.14 -12.97 -4.57
CA ILE A 128 13.64 -11.69 -4.08
C ILE A 128 13.42 -10.62 -5.15
N TYR A 129 13.77 -10.89 -6.41
CA TYR A 129 13.57 -9.94 -7.50
C TYR A 129 12.09 -9.64 -7.76
N ILE A 130 11.22 -10.65 -7.69
CA ILE A 130 9.77 -10.45 -7.79
C ILE A 130 9.26 -9.56 -6.65
N ALA A 131 9.68 -9.83 -5.41
CA ALA A 131 9.27 -9.02 -4.26
C ALA A 131 9.73 -7.57 -4.38
N ILE A 132 10.98 -7.34 -4.78
CA ILE A 132 11.54 -6.01 -5.05
C ILE A 132 10.73 -5.32 -6.16
N PHE A 133 10.46 -6.03 -7.25
CA PHE A 133 9.66 -5.50 -8.35
C PHE A 133 8.25 -5.12 -7.91
N LEU A 134 7.57 -5.94 -7.09
CA LEU A 134 6.26 -5.62 -6.53
C LEU A 134 6.31 -4.35 -5.67
N THR A 135 7.33 -4.21 -4.83
CA THR A 135 7.50 -3.03 -3.98
C THR A 135 7.75 -1.77 -4.81
N HIS A 136 8.57 -1.84 -5.87
CA HIS A 136 8.74 -0.71 -6.80
C HIS A 136 7.49 -0.43 -7.64
N GLY A 137 6.74 -1.48 -7.99
CA GLY A 137 5.46 -1.39 -8.70
C GLY A 137 4.41 -0.60 -7.92
N ASN A 138 4.53 -0.48 -6.59
CA ASN A 138 3.67 0.38 -5.77
C ASN A 138 3.65 1.84 -6.27
N SER A 139 4.78 2.36 -6.75
CA SER A 139 4.83 3.71 -7.34
C SER A 139 4.00 3.83 -8.62
N ALA A 140 3.95 2.79 -9.44
CA ALA A 140 3.10 2.73 -10.63
C ALA A 140 1.61 2.50 -10.29
N MET A 141 1.33 1.93 -9.12
CA MET A 141 -0.03 1.77 -8.61
C MET A 141 -0.62 3.10 -8.12
N ASN A 142 0.21 4.08 -7.72
CA ASN A 142 -0.26 5.37 -7.22
C ASN A 142 -1.18 6.10 -8.23
N PRO A 143 -0.81 6.33 -9.52
CA PRO A 143 -1.71 6.93 -10.51
C PRO A 143 -3.01 6.17 -10.72
N ILE A 144 -2.95 4.83 -10.71
CA ILE A 144 -4.11 3.95 -10.86
C ILE A 144 -5.06 4.17 -9.69
N VAL A 145 -4.52 4.17 -8.47
CA VAL A 145 -5.24 4.46 -7.24
C VAL A 145 -5.91 5.84 -7.30
N TYR A 146 -5.19 6.88 -7.69
CA TYR A 146 -5.74 8.24 -7.81
C TYR A 146 -6.83 8.33 -8.87
N ALA A 147 -6.60 7.70 -10.03
CA ALA A 147 -7.58 7.58 -11.09
C ALA A 147 -8.85 6.92 -10.56
N PHE A 148 -8.80 5.81 -9.80
CA PHE A 148 -10.02 5.19 -9.27
C PHE A 148 -10.67 5.96 -8.10
N ARG A 149 -9.91 6.74 -7.31
CA ARG A 149 -10.38 7.48 -6.13
C ARG A 149 -11.13 8.76 -6.44
N ILE A 150 -10.56 9.58 -7.31
CA ILE A 150 -11.08 10.92 -7.52
C ILE A 150 -12.08 10.83 -8.67
N HIS A 151 -13.37 10.87 -8.34
CA HIS A 151 -14.43 10.86 -9.35
C HIS A 151 -14.22 11.97 -10.39
N LYS A 152 -13.83 13.16 -9.95
CA LYS A 152 -13.45 14.28 -10.84
C LYS A 152 -12.30 13.89 -11.79
N PHE A 153 -11.28 13.18 -11.30
CA PHE A 153 -10.13 12.74 -12.11
C PHE A 153 -10.52 11.65 -13.11
N ARG A 154 -11.41 10.70 -12.75
CA ARG A 154 -11.99 9.74 -13.72
C ARG A 154 -12.73 10.44 -14.83
N VAL A 155 -13.60 11.38 -14.47
CA VAL A 155 -14.42 12.12 -15.43
C VAL A 155 -13.53 12.95 -16.35
N THR A 156 -12.53 13.65 -15.82
CA THR A 156 -11.59 14.43 -16.63
C THR A 156 -10.69 13.54 -17.48
N PHE A 157 -10.19 12.42 -16.96
CA PHE A 157 -9.38 11.47 -17.73
C PHE A 157 -10.18 10.83 -18.87
N LEU A 158 -11.44 10.44 -18.62
CA LEU A 158 -12.33 9.92 -19.65
C LEU A 158 -12.71 10.99 -20.69
N LYS A 159 -12.91 12.25 -20.27
CA LYS A 159 -13.11 13.38 -21.18
C LYS A 159 -11.89 13.57 -22.08
N ILE A 160 -10.68 13.68 -21.51
CA ILE A 160 -9.43 13.82 -22.26
C ILE A 160 -9.20 12.62 -23.19
N TRP A 161 -9.46 11.40 -22.73
CA TRP A 161 -9.32 10.19 -23.52
C TRP A 161 -10.30 10.17 -24.71
N ASN A 162 -11.57 10.55 -24.51
CA ASN A 162 -12.55 10.63 -25.60
C ASN A 162 -12.25 11.81 -26.55
N ASP A 163 -11.81 12.95 -26.04
CA ASP A 163 -11.48 14.11 -26.87
C ASP A 163 -10.24 13.85 -27.73
N HIS A 164 -9.24 13.13 -27.19
CA HIS A 164 -7.97 12.88 -27.87
C HIS A 164 -7.94 11.61 -28.73
N PHE A 165 -8.60 10.52 -28.30
CA PHE A 165 -8.63 9.25 -29.04
C PHE A 165 -9.92 9.00 -29.84
N ARG A 166 -11.01 9.73 -29.57
CA ARG A 166 -12.29 9.55 -30.29
C ARG A 166 -12.71 10.72 -31.16
N CYS A 167 -11.93 11.81 -31.26
CA CYS A 167 -12.24 12.98 -32.09
C CYS A 167 -13.74 13.34 -32.06
N GLN A 168 -14.35 13.36 -30.87
CA GLN A 168 -15.72 13.87 -30.77
C GLN A 168 -15.67 15.40 -30.76
N PRO A 169 -16.60 16.08 -31.46
CA PRO A 169 -16.70 17.53 -31.43
C PRO A 169 -16.90 17.98 -29.97
N LYS A 170 -16.09 18.95 -29.54
CA LYS A 170 -16.13 19.56 -28.20
C LYS A 170 -17.56 20.07 -27.93
N PRO A 171 -18.29 19.57 -26.90
CA PRO A 171 -19.56 20.18 -26.53
C PRO A 171 -19.32 21.58 -25.93
N PRO A 172 -20.29 22.51 -26.02
CA PRO A 172 -20.12 23.90 -25.60
C PRO A 172 -19.75 23.99 -24.12
N MET A 173 -18.83 24.91 -23.79
CA MET A 173 -18.53 25.27 -22.40
C MET A 173 -19.68 26.12 -21.86
N ASP A 174 -20.49 25.55 -20.98
CA ASP A 174 -21.32 26.34 -20.08
C ASP A 174 -20.42 26.74 -18.89
N ASP A 175 -19.93 27.98 -18.93
CA ASP A 175 -19.39 28.72 -17.80
C ASP A 175 -20.54 28.95 -16.81
N ASP A 176 -20.71 28.08 -15.82
CA ASP A 176 -21.39 28.41 -14.56
C ASP A 176 -20.91 27.46 -13.45
N LEU A 177 -19.86 27.89 -12.75
CA LEU A 177 -19.57 27.44 -11.39
C LEU A 177 -20.58 28.09 -10.43
N PRO A 178 -21.25 27.35 -9.54
CA PRO A 178 -21.73 27.94 -8.29
C PRO A 178 -20.54 28.12 -7.35
N GLU A 179 -20.27 29.37 -7.01
CA GLU A 179 -19.38 29.81 -5.93
C GLU A 179 -19.63 29.00 -4.64
N GLU A 180 -18.55 28.45 -4.10
CA GLU A 180 -18.47 27.86 -2.77
C GLU A 180 -18.57 29.00 -1.75
N LYS A 181 -19.76 29.18 -1.15
CA LYS A 181 -19.96 30.16 -0.07
C LYS A 181 -19.22 29.67 1.18
N ALA A 182 -18.24 30.44 1.62
CA ALA A 182 -17.66 30.34 2.94
C ALA A 182 -18.71 30.80 3.97
N ASP A 183 -19.06 29.92 4.91
CA ASP A 183 -19.82 30.31 6.10
C ASP A 183 -18.83 30.45 7.28
N ASP A 184 -18.88 31.65 7.89
CA ASP A 184 -18.28 32.02 9.18
C ASP A 184 -18.84 31.22 10.37
#